data_AF-A0A1M7PRE1-F1
#
_entry.id   AF-A0A1M7PRE1-F1
#
_cell.length_a   1.000
_cell.length_b   1.000
_cell.length_c   1.000
_cell.angle_alpha   90.00
_cell.angle_beta   90.00
_cell.angle_gamma   90.00
#
_symmetry.space_group_name_H-M   'P 1'
#
loop_
_entity.id
_entity.type
_entity.pdbx_description
1 polymer ?
#
loop_
_entity_poly.entity_id
_entity_poly.type
_entity_poly.pdbx_seq_one_letter_code
_entity_poly.pdbx_strand_id
1 'polypeptide(L)' 'MQDISDHYEGSIIINKKDFNPSVFSKEELETLNLVLNKFKDYSSKELCNQTHKEAAYLQTKHNDFISYDYANEIRI' A
#
# COMPACT_ATOMS: atom_id res chain seq x y z
N MET A 1 25.98 10.45 24.01
CA MET A 1 24.81 10.98 23.26
C MET A 1 23.67 10.02 23.51
N GLN A 2 22.53 10.55 23.94
CA GLN A 2 21.43 9.77 24.51
C GLN A 2 20.61 9.15 23.39
N ASP A 3 20.39 7.84 23.44
CA ASP A 3 19.49 7.09 22.57
C ASP A 3 18.10 7.75 22.57
N ILE A 4 17.73 8.36 21.45
CA ILE A 4 16.34 8.72 21.19
C ILE A 4 15.68 7.40 20.77
N SER A 5 15.13 6.70 21.75
CA SER A 5 14.15 5.64 21.49
C SER A 5 13.01 6.28 20.69
N ASP A 6 13.02 6.10 19.36
CA ASP A 6 11.92 6.50 18.48
C ASP A 6 10.61 5.97 19.08
N HIS A 7 9.81 6.88 19.63
CA HIS A 7 8.55 6.54 20.29
C HIS A 7 7.56 6.13 19.20
N TYR A 8 7.48 4.83 18.92
CA TYR A 8 6.61 4.30 17.88
C TYR A 8 5.18 4.19 18.43
N GLU A 9 4.30 5.06 17.95
CA GLU A 9 2.87 4.99 18.25
C GLU A 9 2.17 4.10 17.22
N GLY A 10 1.31 3.20 17.70
CA GLY A 10 0.51 2.31 16.88
C GLY A 10 -0.98 2.50 17.16
N SER A 11 -1.82 2.35 16.13
CA SER A 11 -3.26 2.36 16.26
C SER A 11 -3.85 1.18 15.51
N ILE A 12 -4.84 0.51 16.12
CA ILE A 12 -5.62 -0.53 15.44
C ILE A 12 -6.88 0.12 14.88
N ILE A 13 -7.06 0.00 13.58
CA ILE A 13 -8.25 0.48 12.89
C ILE A 13 -9.21 -0.71 12.74
N ILE A 14 -10.41 -0.58 13.30
CA ILE A 14 -11.48 -1.57 13.16
C ILE A 14 -12.63 -1.00 12.33
N ASN A 15 -13.26 -1.86 11.54
CA ASN A 15 -14.41 -1.51 10.74
C ASN A 15 -15.67 -1.27 11.61
N LYS A 16 -16.43 -0.21 11.31
CA LYS A 16 -17.72 0.08 11.97
C LYS A 16 -18.90 -0.72 11.40
N LYS A 17 -18.70 -1.31 10.22
CA LYS A 17 -19.71 -2.09 9.48
C LYS A 17 -19.03 -3.30 8.85
N ASP A 18 -19.82 -4.32 8.55
CA ASP A 18 -19.33 -5.50 7.85
C ASP A 18 -19.02 -5.20 6.38
N PHE A 19 -18.13 -5.99 5.79
CA PHE A 19 -17.81 -5.91 4.38
C PHE A 19 -19.04 -6.28 3.54
N ASN A 20 -19.45 -5.39 2.65
CA ASN A 20 -20.56 -5.63 1.73
C ASN A 20 -20.03 -5.83 0.30
N PRO A 21 -19.95 -7.08 -0.22
CA PRO A 21 -19.45 -7.33 -1.57
C PRO A 21 -20.38 -6.83 -2.68
N SER A 22 -21.67 -6.57 -2.39
CA SER A 22 -22.64 -6.18 -3.41
C SER A 22 -22.44 -4.78 -4.00
N VAL A 23 -21.59 -3.95 -3.39
CA VAL A 23 -21.27 -2.61 -3.91
C VAL A 23 -20.14 -2.60 -4.94
N PHE A 24 -19.53 -3.76 -5.19
CA PHE A 24 -18.39 -3.91 -6.08
C PHE A 24 -18.78 -4.74 -7.31
N SER A 25 -18.13 -4.46 -8.43
CA SER A 25 -18.13 -5.35 -9.58
C SER A 25 -17.32 -6.62 -9.29
N LYS A 26 -17.43 -7.63 -10.16
CA LYS A 26 -16.64 -8.86 -10.07
C LYS A 26 -15.14 -8.56 -10.20
N GLU A 27 -14.79 -7.70 -11.15
CA GLU A 27 -13.42 -7.29 -11.45
C GLU A 27 -12.79 -6.50 -10.29
N GLU A 28 -13.59 -5.66 -9.62
CA GLU A 28 -13.15 -4.94 -8.42
C GLU A 28 -12.89 -5.90 -7.27
N LEU A 29 -13.77 -6.87 -7.03
CA LEU A 29 -13.55 -7.91 -6.01
C LEU A 29 -12.32 -8.78 -6.33
N GLU A 30 -12.09 -9.12 -7.60
CA GLU A 30 -10.90 -9.85 -8.03
C GLU A 30 -9.62 -9.04 -7.76
N THR A 31 -9.65 -7.74 -8.05
CA THR A 31 -8.54 -6.82 -7.77
C THR A 31 -8.25 -6.73 -6.27
N LEU A 32 -9.28 -6.59 -5.42
CA LEU A 32 -9.12 -6.57 -3.96
C LEU A 32 -8.50 -7.88 -3.44
N ASN A 33 -8.96 -9.03 -3.94
CA ASN A 33 -8.42 -10.33 -3.56
C ASN A 33 -6.98 -10.52 -4.02
N LEU A 34 -6.61 -10.03 -5.21
CA LEU A 34 -5.24 -10.06 -5.72
C LEU A 34 -4.30 -9.29 -4.79
N VAL A 35 -4.66 -8.03 -4.46
CA VAL A 35 -3.87 -7.17 -3.55
C VAL A 35 -3.76 -7.81 -2.17
N LEU A 36 -4.88 -8.28 -1.60
CA LEU A 36 -4.89 -8.93 -0.28
C LEU A 36 -3.96 -10.14 -0.26
N ASN A 37 -4.08 -11.05 -1.22
CA ASN A 37 -3.27 -12.26 -1.25
C ASN A 37 -1.79 -11.98 -1.49
N LYS A 38 -1.46 -10.92 -2.24
CA LYS A 38 -0.07 -10.52 -2.48
C LYS A 38 0.60 -10.01 -1.21
N PHE A 39 -0.10 -9.20 -0.42
CA PHE A 39 0.52 -8.42 0.65
C PHE A 39 0.14 -8.86 2.08
N LYS A 40 -0.76 -9.84 2.27
CA LYS A 40 -1.21 -10.30 3.59
C LYS A 40 -0.08 -10.68 4.56
N ASP A 41 1.05 -11.14 4.03
CA ASP A 41 2.20 -11.61 4.83
C ASP A 41 3.31 -10.55 4.94
N TYR A 42 3.10 -9.34 4.40
CA TYR A 42 4.08 -8.26 4.44
C TYR A 42 3.93 -7.45 5.73
N SER A 43 5.05 -7.19 6.39
CA SER A 43 5.15 -6.10 7.38
C SER A 43 5.12 -4.73 6.69
N SER A 44 4.78 -3.68 7.44
CA SER A 44 4.79 -2.30 6.92
C SER A 44 6.16 -1.91 6.34
N LYS A 45 7.25 -2.41 6.92
CA LYS A 45 8.61 -2.17 6.44
C LYS A 45 8.86 -2.87 5.10
N GLU A 46 8.43 -4.12 4.95
CA GLU A 46 8.56 -4.85 3.70
C GLU A 46 7.72 -4.23 2.60
N LEU A 47 6.48 -3.83 2.90
CA LEU A 47 5.61 -3.15 1.95
C LEU A 47 6.26 -1.86 1.45
N CYS A 48 6.73 -1.00 2.36
CA CYS A 48 7.46 0.24 2.03
C CYS A 48 8.69 -0.03 1.17
N ASN A 49 9.51 -1.03 1.55
CA ASN A 49 10.68 -1.40 0.78
C ASN A 49 10.36 -1.93 -0.62
N GLN A 50 9.20 -2.58 -0.82
CA GLN A 50 8.78 -3.00 -2.17
C GLN A 50 8.25 -1.82 -2.98
N THR A 51 7.37 -0.99 -2.44
CA THR A 51 6.78 0.13 -3.18
C THR A 51 7.83 1.17 -3.58
N HIS A 52 8.90 1.35 -2.78
CA HIS A 52 10.04 2.19 -3.16
C HIS A 52 10.87 1.67 -4.35
N LYS A 53 10.61 0.46 -4.85
CA LYS A 53 11.23 -0.06 -6.08
C LYS A 53 10.42 0.25 -7.34
N GLU A 54 9.23 0.80 -7.19
CA GLU A 54 8.37 1.14 -8.33
C GLU A 54 8.92 2.32 -9.12
N ALA A 55 8.68 2.31 -10.44
CA ALA A 55 9.12 3.36 -11.35
C ALA A 55 8.66 4.75 -10.89
N ALA A 56 7.42 4.85 -10.42
CA ALA A 56 6.85 6.07 -9.87
C ALA A 56 7.69 6.66 -8.72
N TYR A 57 8.15 5.83 -7.79
CA TYR A 57 8.97 6.29 -6.66
C TYR A 57 10.40 6.64 -7.09
N LEU A 58 10.99 5.83 -7.96
CA LEU A 58 12.38 5.99 -8.39
C LEU A 58 12.60 7.17 -9.34
N GLN A 59 11.61 7.49 -10.16
CA GLN A 59 11.73 8.47 -11.25
C GLN A 59 11.12 9.84 -10.91
N THR A 60 10.39 9.96 -9.80
CA THR A 60 9.87 11.26 -9.33
C THR A 60 10.72 11.79 -8.19
N LYS A 61 10.78 13.13 -8.04
CA LYS A 61 11.45 13.72 -6.89
C LYS A 61 10.47 13.88 -5.74
N HIS A 62 11.02 14.06 -4.54
CA HIS A 62 10.23 14.39 -3.38
C HIS A 62 9.38 15.66 -3.65
N ASN A 63 8.08 15.58 -3.39
CA ASN A 63 7.05 16.60 -3.68
C ASN A 63 6.72 16.85 -5.16
N ASP A 64 7.16 15.98 -6.08
CA ASP A 64 6.67 16.03 -7.46
C ASP A 64 5.32 15.32 -7.60
N PHE A 65 4.55 15.74 -8.61
CA PHE A 65 3.37 15.00 -9.04
C PHE A 65 3.77 13.67 -9.68
N ILE A 66 3.15 12.58 -9.26
CA ILE A 66 3.30 11.26 -9.88
C ILE A 66 2.27 11.14 -11.01
N SER A 67 2.74 10.98 -12.25
CA SER A 67 1.84 10.71 -13.39
C SER A 67 1.12 9.38 -13.20
N TYR A 68 -0.14 9.31 -13.61
CA TYR A 68 -0.89 8.06 -13.62
C TYR A 68 -0.36 7.07 -14.66
N ASP A 69 0.45 7.51 -15.63
CA ASP A 69 1.05 6.63 -16.64
C ASP A 69 1.91 5.51 -16.02
N TYR A 70 2.52 5.77 -14.86
CA TYR A 70 3.28 4.76 -14.11
C TYR A 70 2.41 3.60 -13.63
N ALA A 71 1.08 3.73 -13.60
CA ALA A 71 0.18 2.63 -13.29
C ALA A 71 0.32 1.47 -14.30
N ASN A 72 0.67 1.77 -15.55
CA ASN A 72 0.90 0.75 -16.58
C ASN A 72 2.17 -0.09 -16.33
N GLU A 73 3.05 0.38 -15.45
CA GLU A 73 4.32 -0.29 -15.12
C GLU A 73 4.27 -1.03 -13.78
N ILE A 74 3.15 -0.95 -13.04
CA ILE A 74 2.98 -1.63 -11.75
C ILE A 74 3.12 -3.13 -11.95
N ARG A 75 3.96 -3.76 -11.12
CA ARG A 75 4.18 -5.21 -11.11
C ARG A 75 3.72 -5.78 -9.77
N ILE A 76 2.52 -6.35 -9.76
CA ILE A 76 1.94 -7.06 -8.61
C ILE A 76 2.29 -8.55 -8.69
#